data_AF-A0ABD3P947-F1
#
_entry.id   AF-A0ABD3P947-F1
#
_cell.length_a   1.000
_cell.length_b   1.000
_cell.length_c   1.000
_cell.angle_alpha   90.00
_cell.angle_beta   90.00
_cell.angle_gamma   90.00
#
_symmetry.space_group_name_H-M   'P 1'
#
loop_
_entity.id
_entity.type
_entity.pdbx_description
1 polymer ?
#
loop_
_entity_poly.entity_id
_entity_poly.type
_entity_poly.pdbx_seq_one_letter_code
_entity_poly.pdbx_strand_id
1 'polypeptide(L)'
;MERYIQKCQERHKQKVSHVFFMTVINSYLTLVSNLTRQSISQLRDMKCSIDNKCPRAATHLKTKAKKNALMEDRFAQIRTENRLLLEKMSHIMRTKGGIDCRNESVKYSHSLSKERRKRELARITKENQQILRRIQNAQPAYSHMKWEEEAMKSDKILENISEFKMRPGRKHRESPLDDDSIFGYMDYSIPE
;
A
#
# COMPACT_ATOMS: atom_id res chain seq x y z
N MET A 1 50.86 -92.41 17.45
CA MET A 1 51.42 -91.67 16.30
C MET A 1 50.55 -91.81 15.05
N GLU A 2 50.36 -93.02 14.51
CA GLU A 2 49.79 -93.28 13.18
C GLU A 2 48.50 -92.50 12.84
N ARG A 3 47.48 -92.47 13.72
CA ARG A 3 46.23 -91.72 13.48
C ARG A 3 46.45 -90.23 13.17
N TYR A 4 47.52 -89.62 13.68
CA TYR A 4 47.90 -88.24 13.37
C TYR A 4 48.51 -88.11 11.97
N ILE A 5 49.36 -89.08 11.57
CA ILE A 5 49.95 -89.16 10.24
C ILE A 5 48.86 -89.40 9.19
N GLN A 6 47.95 -90.34 9.44
CA GLN A 6 46.75 -90.60 8.64
C GLN A 6 45.95 -89.31 8.41
N LYS A 7 45.58 -88.60 9.50
CA LYS A 7 44.83 -87.34 9.44
C LYS A 7 45.63 -86.19 8.80
N CYS A 8 46.96 -86.25 8.76
CA CYS A 8 47.79 -85.33 7.96
C CYS A 8 47.76 -85.68 6.47
N GLN A 9 47.89 -86.96 6.10
CA GLN A 9 47.81 -87.41 4.71
C GLN A 9 46.43 -87.19 4.10
N GLU A 10 45.34 -87.40 4.85
CA GLU A 10 43.97 -87.10 4.42
C GLU A 10 43.77 -85.59 4.18
N ARG A 11 44.19 -84.74 5.12
CA ARG A 11 44.18 -83.28 4.92
C ARG A 11 45.07 -82.83 3.76
N HIS A 12 46.18 -83.53 3.49
CA HIS A 12 47.01 -83.27 2.32
C HIS A 12 46.31 -83.65 1.01
N LYS A 13 45.75 -84.87 0.92
CA LYS A 13 44.94 -85.33 -0.23
C LYS A 13 43.75 -84.39 -0.49
N GLN A 14 43.07 -83.95 0.56
CA GLN A 14 41.93 -83.03 0.44
C GLN A 14 42.36 -81.63 -0.01
N LYS A 15 43.51 -81.11 0.46
CA LYS A 15 44.11 -79.87 -0.07
C LYS A 15 44.50 -79.98 -1.54
N VAL A 16 45.17 -81.07 -1.94
CA VAL A 16 45.55 -81.32 -3.35
C VAL A 16 44.32 -81.43 -4.24
N SER A 17 43.29 -82.16 -3.81
CA SER A 17 42.00 -82.25 -4.51
C SER A 17 41.33 -80.87 -4.65
N HIS A 18 41.31 -80.07 -3.59
CA HIS A 18 40.76 -78.70 -3.63
C HIS A 18 41.55 -77.78 -4.58
N VAL A 19 42.88 -77.85 -4.59
CA VAL A 19 43.73 -77.09 -5.53
C VAL A 19 43.47 -77.52 -6.98
N PHE A 20 43.33 -78.81 -7.24
CA PHE A 20 42.99 -79.33 -8.57
C PHE A 20 41.59 -78.84 -9.01
N PHE A 21 40.59 -78.97 -8.15
CA PHE A 21 39.21 -78.51 -8.40
C PHE A 21 39.14 -76.99 -8.67
N MET A 22 39.84 -76.18 -7.86
CA MET A 22 39.93 -74.73 -8.09
C MET A 22 40.69 -74.37 -9.36
N THR A 23 41.67 -75.18 -9.79
CA THR A 23 42.35 -74.99 -11.09
C THR A 23 41.40 -75.22 -12.25
N VAL A 24 40.56 -76.27 -12.18
CA VAL A 24 39.53 -76.55 -13.19
C VAL A 24 38.46 -75.44 -13.23
N ILE A 25 37.98 -74.99 -12.06
CA ILE A 25 37.02 -73.87 -11.96
C ILE A 25 37.61 -72.58 -12.55
N ASN A 26 38.84 -72.22 -12.17
CA ASN A 26 39.48 -71.00 -12.67
C ASN A 26 39.72 -71.04 -14.19
N SER A 27 40.04 -72.22 -14.74
CA SER A 27 40.14 -72.43 -16.18
C SER A 27 38.79 -72.18 -16.88
N TYR A 28 37.71 -72.80 -16.39
CA TYR A 28 36.35 -72.61 -16.92
C TYR A 28 35.88 -71.14 -16.82
N LEU A 29 36.06 -70.50 -15.66
CA LEU A 29 35.71 -69.09 -15.46
C LEU A 29 36.51 -68.16 -16.39
N THR A 30 37.79 -68.48 -16.66
CA THR A 30 38.62 -67.73 -17.61
C THR A 30 38.11 -67.89 -19.05
N LEU A 31 37.73 -69.10 -19.46
CA LEU A 31 37.15 -69.36 -20.79
C LEU A 31 35.83 -68.60 -20.98
N VAL A 32 34.90 -68.66 -20.02
CA VAL A 32 33.62 -67.92 -20.07
C VAL A 32 33.86 -66.40 -20.04
N SER A 33 34.83 -65.92 -19.25
CA SER A 33 35.21 -64.50 -19.21
C SER A 33 35.81 -64.02 -20.53
N ASN A 34 36.57 -64.86 -21.23
CA ASN A 34 37.14 -64.54 -22.54
C ASN A 34 36.07 -64.56 -23.64
N LEU A 35 35.17 -65.54 -23.64
CA LEU A 35 34.05 -65.61 -24.59
C LEU A 35 33.10 -64.42 -24.46
N THR A 36 32.70 -64.08 -23.23
CA THR A 36 31.86 -62.89 -22.97
C THR A 36 32.56 -61.58 -23.35
N ARG A 37 33.88 -61.46 -23.12
CA ARG A 37 34.68 -60.34 -23.62
C ARG A 37 34.68 -60.25 -25.16
N GLN A 38 34.75 -61.37 -25.87
CA GLN A 38 34.68 -61.42 -27.34
C GLN A 38 33.31 -60.98 -27.87
N SER A 39 32.21 -61.50 -27.31
CA SER A 39 30.85 -61.04 -27.67
C SER A 39 30.70 -59.53 -27.41
N ILE A 40 31.20 -59.05 -26.26
CA ILE A 40 31.11 -57.63 -25.90
C ILE A 40 32.00 -56.75 -26.79
N SER A 41 33.16 -57.22 -27.27
CA SER A 41 33.96 -56.44 -28.24
C SER A 41 33.27 -56.36 -29.60
N GLN A 42 32.74 -57.47 -30.11
CA GLN A 42 31.95 -57.49 -31.35
C GLN A 42 30.77 -56.51 -31.28
N LEU A 43 30.04 -56.49 -30.16
CA LEU A 43 28.94 -55.54 -29.93
C LEU A 43 29.36 -54.06 -29.82
N ARG A 44 30.64 -53.74 -29.56
CA ARG A 44 31.16 -52.35 -29.60
C ARG A 44 31.56 -51.94 -31.01
N ASP A 45 32.13 -52.87 -31.78
CA ASP A 45 32.64 -52.61 -33.13
C ASP A 45 31.51 -52.64 -34.19
N MET A 46 30.34 -53.16 -33.83
CA MET A 46 29.11 -53.08 -34.63
C MET A 46 28.64 -51.64 -34.82
N LYS A 47 28.64 -51.19 -36.08
CA LYS A 47 28.14 -49.86 -36.48
C LYS A 47 26.64 -49.75 -36.19
N CYS A 48 26.21 -48.65 -35.58
CA CYS A 48 24.80 -48.35 -35.39
C CYS A 48 24.10 -48.06 -36.74
N SER A 49 22.96 -48.72 -36.98
CA SER A 49 22.16 -48.53 -38.20
C SER A 49 21.30 -47.24 -38.17
N ILE A 50 21.07 -46.70 -36.97
CA ILE A 50 20.27 -45.50 -36.71
C ILE A 50 21.19 -44.41 -36.14
N ASP A 51 21.00 -43.15 -36.54
CA ASP A 51 21.74 -42.04 -35.95
C ASP A 51 21.25 -41.74 -34.53
N ASN A 52 22.07 -42.09 -33.54
CA ASN A 52 21.82 -41.86 -32.12
C ASN A 52 22.41 -40.52 -31.61
N LYS A 53 22.90 -39.64 -32.49
CA LYS A 53 23.42 -38.32 -32.10
C LYS A 53 22.31 -37.42 -31.56
N CYS A 54 22.68 -36.57 -30.60
CA CYS A 54 21.79 -35.53 -30.08
C CYS A 54 21.36 -34.58 -31.23
N PRO A 55 20.04 -34.36 -31.47
CA PRO A 55 19.57 -33.50 -32.55
C PRO A 55 20.02 -32.05 -32.34
N ARG A 56 20.30 -31.34 -33.45
CA ARG A 56 20.86 -29.98 -33.41
C ARG A 56 19.90 -29.02 -32.69
N ALA A 57 20.28 -28.60 -31.49
CA ALA A 57 19.50 -27.68 -30.66
C ALA A 57 19.08 -26.42 -31.44
N ALA A 58 17.78 -26.16 -31.52
CA ALA A 58 17.20 -25.12 -32.37
C ALA A 58 17.64 -23.71 -31.94
N THR A 59 17.95 -22.87 -32.92
CA THR A 59 18.50 -21.52 -32.71
C THR A 59 17.59 -20.62 -31.88
N HIS A 60 16.27 -20.70 -32.08
CA HIS A 60 15.27 -19.90 -31.36
C HIS A 60 15.17 -20.20 -29.86
N LEU A 61 15.66 -21.38 -29.41
CA LEU A 61 15.70 -21.74 -27.98
C LEU A 61 16.83 -21.00 -27.26
N LYS A 62 17.97 -20.81 -27.95
CA LYS A 62 19.12 -20.02 -27.46
C LYS A 62 18.84 -18.53 -27.59
N THR A 63 18.46 -18.09 -28.79
CA THR A 63 18.23 -16.68 -29.12
C THR A 63 16.74 -16.44 -29.28
N LYS A 64 16.09 -15.94 -28.22
CA LYS A 64 14.64 -15.68 -28.17
C LYS A 64 14.26 -14.39 -28.92
N ALA A 65 14.74 -14.25 -30.17
CA ALA A 65 14.77 -13.01 -30.95
C ALA A 65 13.42 -12.27 -31.01
N LYS A 66 12.31 -12.98 -31.30
CA LYS A 66 10.96 -12.39 -31.32
C LYS A 66 10.55 -11.81 -29.96
N LYS A 67 10.94 -12.44 -28.85
CA LYS A 67 10.67 -11.88 -27.50
C LYS A 67 11.53 -10.64 -27.27
N ASN A 68 12.80 -10.67 -27.67
CA ASN A 68 13.72 -9.56 -27.46
C ASN A 68 13.27 -8.31 -28.23
N ALA A 69 12.92 -8.44 -29.52
CA ALA A 69 12.36 -7.36 -30.33
C ALA A 69 11.10 -6.76 -29.69
N LEU A 70 10.11 -7.59 -29.31
CA LEU A 70 8.88 -7.12 -28.65
C LEU A 70 9.12 -6.43 -27.29
N MET A 71 10.20 -6.77 -26.57
CA MET A 71 10.60 -6.05 -25.36
C MET A 71 11.27 -4.71 -25.71
N GLU A 72 12.12 -4.68 -26.75
CA GLU A 72 12.79 -3.48 -27.23
C GLU A 72 11.81 -2.43 -27.78
N ASP A 73 10.83 -2.86 -28.61
CA ASP A 73 9.72 -2.03 -29.09
C ASP A 73 8.95 -1.40 -27.92
N ARG A 74 8.59 -2.22 -26.91
CA ARG A 74 7.89 -1.76 -25.71
C ARG A 74 8.73 -0.78 -24.89
N PHE A 75 10.04 -0.99 -24.78
CA PHE A 75 10.93 -0.03 -24.13
C PHE A 75 11.10 1.26 -24.96
N ALA A 76 11.05 1.21 -26.29
CA ALA A 76 11.07 2.41 -27.14
C ALA A 76 9.78 3.24 -26.97
N GLN A 77 8.61 2.58 -26.90
CA GLN A 77 7.33 3.21 -26.57
C GLN A 77 7.39 3.91 -25.21
N ILE A 78 7.75 3.18 -24.14
CA ILE A 78 7.85 3.72 -22.77
C ILE A 78 8.83 4.90 -22.68
N ARG A 79 9.99 4.85 -23.35
CA ARG A 79 10.93 6.00 -23.41
C ARG A 79 10.31 7.22 -24.08
N THR A 80 9.55 7.02 -25.15
CA THR A 80 8.91 8.09 -25.92
C THR A 80 7.75 8.73 -25.13
N GLU A 81 6.93 7.91 -24.48
CA GLU A 81 5.85 8.34 -23.59
C GLU A 81 6.40 9.10 -22.37
N ASN A 82 7.44 8.59 -21.71
CA ASN A 82 8.10 9.28 -20.58
C ASN A 82 8.69 10.63 -21.00
N ARG A 83 9.33 10.72 -22.18
CA ARG A 83 9.80 12.00 -22.74
C ARG A 83 8.64 12.98 -22.92
N LEU A 84 7.56 12.55 -23.58
CA LEU A 84 6.39 13.40 -23.84
C LEU A 84 5.68 13.84 -22.55
N LEU A 85 5.64 12.98 -21.54
CA LEU A 85 5.10 13.29 -20.21
C LEU A 85 5.94 14.37 -19.51
N LEU A 86 7.27 14.21 -19.49
CA LEU A 86 8.18 15.19 -18.91
C LEU A 86 8.12 16.53 -19.64
N GLU A 87 8.00 16.52 -20.97
CA GLU A 87 7.84 17.72 -21.79
C GLU A 87 6.54 18.47 -21.45
N LYS A 88 5.42 17.75 -21.34
CA LYS A 88 4.11 18.31 -20.94
C LYS A 88 4.12 18.82 -19.49
N MET A 89 4.69 18.07 -18.54
CA MET A 89 4.86 18.53 -17.16
C MET A 89 5.71 19.80 -17.09
N SER A 90 6.84 19.83 -17.81
CA SER A 90 7.74 20.99 -17.90
C SER A 90 7.04 22.22 -18.52
N HIS A 91 6.16 22.01 -19.51
CA HIS A 91 5.30 23.08 -20.03
C HIS A 91 4.30 23.58 -18.96
N ILE A 92 3.57 22.68 -18.30
CA ILE A 92 2.59 23.05 -17.24
C ILE A 92 3.28 23.81 -16.10
N MET A 93 4.49 23.42 -15.70
CA MET A 93 5.29 24.12 -14.68
C MET A 93 5.70 25.53 -15.12
N ARG A 94 6.11 25.73 -16.38
CA ARG A 94 6.42 27.07 -16.92
C ARG A 94 5.17 27.96 -17.00
N THR A 95 4.09 27.44 -17.56
CA THR A 95 2.82 28.16 -17.79
C THR A 95 1.95 28.24 -16.52
N LYS A 96 2.38 27.66 -15.40
CA LYS A 96 1.64 27.52 -14.12
C LYS A 96 0.22 26.95 -14.26
N GLY A 97 -0.01 26.11 -15.27
CA GLY A 97 -1.35 25.60 -15.61
C GLY A 97 -2.34 26.67 -16.10
N GLY A 98 -1.88 27.87 -16.46
CA GLY A 98 -2.70 28.92 -17.03
C GLY A 98 -3.26 28.52 -18.40
N ILE A 99 -4.52 28.10 -18.43
CA ILE A 99 -5.24 27.82 -19.68
C ILE A 99 -5.49 29.15 -20.40
N ASP A 100 -5.22 29.18 -21.70
CA ASP A 100 -5.42 30.32 -22.61
C ASP A 100 -6.91 30.63 -22.88
N CYS A 101 -7.83 29.91 -22.24
CA CYS A 101 -9.27 30.18 -22.11
C CYS A 101 -9.60 31.49 -21.36
N ARG A 102 -8.82 32.56 -21.54
CA ARG A 102 -9.14 33.94 -21.14
C ARG A 102 -10.22 34.50 -22.08
N ASN A 103 -11.41 33.92 -22.01
CA ASN A 103 -12.53 34.30 -22.86
C ASN A 103 -12.99 35.74 -22.56
N GLU A 104 -12.62 36.68 -23.43
CA GLU A 104 -13.01 38.09 -23.30
C GLU A 104 -14.53 38.29 -23.40
N SER A 105 -15.27 37.31 -23.95
CA SER A 105 -16.74 37.31 -24.00
C SER A 105 -17.40 37.19 -22.62
N VAL A 106 -16.67 36.97 -21.52
CA VAL A 106 -17.22 37.02 -20.15
C VAL A 106 -17.80 38.41 -19.84
N LYS A 107 -17.32 39.47 -20.51
CA LYS A 107 -17.92 40.82 -20.51
C LYS A 107 -19.40 40.83 -20.92
N TYR A 108 -19.82 39.87 -21.75
CA TYR A 108 -21.18 39.76 -22.30
C TYR A 108 -21.94 38.51 -21.83
N SER A 109 -21.29 37.56 -21.14
CA SER A 109 -21.94 36.34 -20.60
C SER A 109 -22.77 36.63 -19.33
N HIS A 110 -23.79 37.48 -19.46
CA HIS A 110 -24.76 37.72 -18.41
C HIS A 110 -25.63 36.48 -18.21
N SER A 111 -25.28 35.66 -17.22
CA SER A 111 -26.09 34.56 -16.69
C SER A 111 -27.57 34.98 -16.60
N LEU A 112 -28.47 34.29 -17.31
CA LEU A 112 -29.90 34.61 -17.36
C LEU A 112 -30.56 34.69 -15.96
N SER A 113 -30.02 33.97 -14.97
CA SER A 113 -30.47 34.04 -13.57
C SER A 113 -29.96 35.26 -12.77
N LYS A 114 -29.11 36.12 -13.32
CA LYS A 114 -28.48 37.27 -12.60
C LYS A 114 -29.53 38.18 -11.98
N GLU A 115 -30.57 38.51 -12.73
CA GLU A 115 -31.63 39.41 -12.29
C GLU A 115 -32.60 38.73 -11.29
N ARG A 116 -32.87 37.42 -11.43
CA ARG A 116 -33.57 36.64 -10.39
C ARG A 116 -32.77 36.62 -9.08
N ARG A 117 -31.45 36.39 -9.15
CA ARG A 117 -30.55 36.40 -7.98
C ARG A 117 -30.46 37.78 -7.33
N LYS A 118 -30.42 38.86 -8.10
CA LYS A 118 -30.45 40.24 -7.59
C LYS A 118 -31.74 40.53 -6.81
N ARG A 119 -32.90 40.15 -7.36
CA ARG A 119 -34.20 40.33 -6.69
C ARG A 119 -34.35 39.48 -5.43
N GLU A 120 -33.90 38.23 -5.44
CA GLU A 120 -33.95 37.37 -4.26
C GLU A 120 -32.99 37.85 -3.16
N LEU A 121 -31.79 38.31 -3.51
CA LEU A 121 -30.87 38.95 -2.56
C LEU A 121 -31.52 40.19 -1.92
N ALA A 122 -32.13 41.07 -2.71
CA ALA A 122 -32.81 42.25 -2.19
C ALA A 122 -34.00 41.90 -1.27
N ARG A 123 -34.73 40.81 -1.56
CA ARG A 123 -35.78 40.27 -0.68
C ARG A 123 -35.20 39.82 0.67
N ILE A 124 -34.16 38.99 0.64
CA ILE A 124 -33.49 38.46 1.84
C ILE A 124 -32.90 39.61 2.68
N THR A 125 -32.21 40.58 2.07
CA THR A 125 -31.67 41.75 2.79
C THR A 125 -32.79 42.56 3.46
N LYS A 126 -33.92 42.79 2.78
CA LYS A 126 -35.08 43.52 3.36
C LYS A 126 -35.76 42.75 4.50
N GLU A 127 -35.77 41.43 4.45
CA GLU A 127 -36.30 40.57 5.53
C GLU A 127 -35.34 40.53 6.72
N ASN A 128 -34.04 40.38 6.50
CA ASN A 128 -33.01 40.46 7.53
C ASN A 128 -33.01 41.82 8.25
N GLN A 129 -33.18 42.94 7.52
CA GLN A 129 -33.34 44.29 8.09
C GLN A 129 -34.64 44.48 8.91
N GLN A 130 -35.66 43.63 8.71
CA GLN A 130 -36.86 43.63 9.57
C GLN A 130 -36.65 42.76 10.81
N ILE A 131 -35.99 41.61 10.66
CA ILE A 131 -35.63 40.72 11.77
C ILE A 131 -34.68 41.45 12.74
N LEU A 132 -33.62 42.10 12.23
CA LEU A 132 -32.68 42.87 13.04
C LEU A 132 -33.37 43.97 13.85
N ARG A 133 -34.26 44.77 13.23
CA ARG A 133 -35.03 45.80 13.94
C ARG A 133 -36.01 45.23 14.97
N ARG A 134 -36.57 44.04 14.74
CA ARG A 134 -37.39 43.34 15.76
C ARG A 134 -36.55 42.88 16.94
N ILE A 135 -35.33 42.39 16.70
CA ILE A 135 -34.39 41.97 17.76
C ILE A 135 -33.92 43.20 18.56
N GLN A 136 -33.51 44.28 17.90
CA GLN A 136 -33.04 45.52 18.54
C GLN A 136 -34.14 46.22 19.35
N ASN A 137 -35.39 46.19 18.87
CA ASN A 137 -36.53 46.80 19.58
C ASN A 137 -37.17 45.86 20.62
N ALA A 138 -36.81 44.57 20.65
CA ALA A 138 -37.34 43.64 21.63
C ALA A 138 -36.83 44.00 23.03
N GLN A 139 -37.75 44.35 23.93
CA GLN A 139 -37.39 44.56 25.33
C GLN A 139 -36.89 43.23 25.94
N PRO A 140 -35.82 43.25 26.73
CA PRO A 140 -35.35 42.06 27.42
C PRO A 140 -36.43 41.59 28.41
N ALA A 141 -36.78 40.30 28.36
CA ALA A 141 -37.82 39.72 29.23
C ALA A 141 -37.42 39.64 30.71
N TYR A 142 -36.22 40.09 31.05
CA TYR A 142 -35.62 40.12 32.38
C TYR A 142 -34.80 41.42 32.53
N SER A 143 -34.65 41.91 33.75
CA SER A 143 -33.77 43.05 34.06
C SER A 143 -32.72 42.58 35.05
N HIS A 144 -31.44 42.72 34.71
CA HIS A 144 -30.33 42.26 35.57
C HIS A 144 -30.37 42.98 36.94
N MET A 145 -30.59 44.31 36.95
CA MET A 145 -30.81 45.08 38.17
C MET A 145 -31.91 44.50 39.06
N LYS A 146 -33.03 44.07 38.46
CA LYS A 146 -34.16 43.47 39.19
C LYS A 146 -33.81 42.07 39.72
N TRP A 147 -33.03 41.29 38.98
CA TRP A 147 -32.57 39.96 39.39
C TRP A 147 -31.52 40.04 40.51
N GLU A 148 -30.61 41.01 40.46
CA GLU A 148 -29.66 41.31 41.53
C GLU A 148 -30.39 41.78 42.80
N GLU A 149 -31.36 42.69 42.67
CA GLU A 149 -32.23 43.08 43.78
C GLU A 149 -33.00 41.89 44.38
N GLU A 150 -33.55 40.99 43.54
CA GLU A 150 -34.28 39.81 43.99
C GLU A 150 -33.36 38.78 44.66
N ALA A 151 -32.14 38.57 44.13
CA ALA A 151 -31.12 37.76 44.76
C ALA A 151 -30.71 38.33 46.14
N MET A 152 -30.39 39.62 46.25
CA MET A 152 -30.03 40.24 47.54
C MET A 152 -31.16 40.16 48.57
N LYS A 153 -32.43 40.27 48.14
CA LYS A 153 -33.60 40.08 49.01
C LYS A 153 -33.73 38.63 49.45
N SER A 154 -33.53 37.67 48.54
CA SER A 154 -33.54 36.23 48.84
C SER A 154 -32.41 35.82 49.79
N ASP A 155 -31.19 36.30 49.57
CA ASP A 155 -30.02 36.03 50.43
C ASP A 155 -30.25 36.57 51.85
N LYS A 156 -30.83 37.77 51.99
CA LYS A 156 -31.16 38.35 53.29
C LYS A 156 -32.30 37.60 54.01
N ILE A 157 -33.28 37.11 53.25
CA ILE A 157 -34.33 36.23 53.81
C ILE A 157 -33.73 34.89 54.25
N LEU A 158 -32.81 34.32 53.46
CA LEU A 158 -32.10 33.09 53.78
C LEU A 158 -31.23 33.24 55.04
N GLU A 159 -30.45 34.32 55.16
CA GLU A 159 -29.68 34.62 56.37
C GLU A 159 -30.58 34.70 57.61
N ASN A 160 -31.68 35.46 57.53
CA ASN A 160 -32.63 35.66 58.63
C ASN A 160 -33.38 34.38 59.06
N ILE A 161 -33.60 33.43 58.15
CA ILE A 161 -34.33 32.18 58.41
C ILE A 161 -33.37 31.02 58.71
N SER A 162 -32.08 31.14 58.37
CA SER A 162 -31.09 30.09 58.61
C SER A 162 -30.74 29.92 60.09
N GLU A 163 -31.09 28.75 60.67
CA GLU A 163 -30.67 28.34 62.01
C GLU A 163 -29.13 28.26 62.13
N PHE A 164 -28.47 27.85 61.05
CA PHE A 164 -27.02 27.73 60.94
C PHE A 164 -26.48 28.83 60.03
N LYS A 165 -25.58 29.67 60.57
CA LYS A 165 -24.94 30.75 59.80
C LYS A 165 -24.35 30.21 58.50
N MET A 166 -24.88 30.69 57.38
CA MET A 166 -24.41 30.36 56.04
C MET A 166 -22.89 30.58 55.97
N ARG A 167 -22.14 29.51 55.67
CA ARG A 167 -20.70 29.66 55.40
C ARG A 167 -20.56 30.61 54.21
N PRO A 168 -19.61 31.57 54.23
CA PRO A 168 -19.38 32.42 53.08
C PRO A 168 -19.06 31.51 51.89
N GLY A 169 -19.96 31.50 50.91
CA GLY A 169 -19.71 30.80 49.65
C GLY A 169 -18.38 31.26 49.10
N ARG A 170 -17.61 30.35 48.48
CA ARG A 170 -16.40 30.77 47.76
C ARG A 170 -16.87 31.80 46.75
N LYS A 171 -16.52 33.08 46.95
CA LYS A 171 -16.73 34.11 45.94
C LYS A 171 -16.14 33.54 44.66
N HIS A 172 -16.97 33.34 43.64
CA HIS A 172 -16.42 33.07 42.33
C HIS A 172 -15.48 34.24 42.05
N ARG A 173 -14.21 33.97 41.72
CA ARG A 173 -13.33 35.07 41.35
C ARG A 173 -13.96 35.69 40.12
N GLU A 174 -14.39 36.93 40.25
CA GLU A 174 -14.47 37.85 39.13
C GLU A 174 -13.04 37.89 38.57
N SER A 175 -12.85 37.21 37.44
CA SER A 175 -11.67 37.42 36.61
C SER A 175 -11.62 38.93 36.31
N PRO A 176 -10.48 39.61 36.52
CA PRO A 176 -10.34 40.99 36.05
C PRO A 176 -10.70 41.05 34.58
N LEU A 177 -11.71 41.88 34.27
CA LEU A 177 -12.44 41.97 33.02
C LEU A 177 -11.64 41.52 31.78
N ASP A 178 -11.99 40.34 31.25
CA ASP A 178 -11.73 40.01 29.85
C ASP A 178 -12.67 40.91 29.01
N ASP A 179 -12.24 42.14 28.74
CA ASP A 179 -12.99 43.16 27.96
C ASP A 179 -13.11 42.79 26.46
N ASP A 180 -12.58 41.63 26.09
CA ASP A 180 -12.91 40.88 24.87
C ASP A 180 -14.38 40.41 24.94
N SER A 181 -15.30 41.35 24.74
CA SER A 181 -16.69 41.05 24.45
C SER A 181 -16.75 40.02 23.31
N ILE A 182 -17.30 38.83 23.61
CA ILE A 182 -17.51 37.77 22.61
C ILE A 182 -18.50 38.19 21.50
N PHE A 183 -19.20 39.31 21.70
CA PHE A 183 -19.92 40.08 20.69
C PHE A 183 -19.38 41.52 20.62
N GLY A 184 -18.07 41.65 20.40
CA GLY A 184 -17.38 42.92 20.19
C GLY A 184 -18.04 43.74 19.08
N TYR A 185 -17.94 45.07 19.17
CA TYR A 185 -18.62 46.02 18.30
C TYR A 185 -18.33 45.76 16.80
N MET A 186 -19.22 45.02 16.15
CA MET A 186 -19.38 45.07 14.70
C MET A 186 -20.03 46.40 14.36
N ASP A 187 -19.22 47.32 13.85
CA ASP A 187 -19.73 48.54 13.24
C ASP A 187 -20.50 48.17 11.95
N TYR A 188 -21.82 48.22 12.05
CA TYR A 188 -22.73 47.95 10.92
C TYR A 188 -22.98 49.20 10.05
N SER A 189 -22.09 50.18 10.08
CA SER A 189 -22.06 51.31 9.13
C SER A 189 -21.80 50.81 7.70
N ILE A 190 -22.87 50.52 6.98
CA ILE A 190 -22.83 50.22 5.53
C ILE A 190 -22.51 51.53 4.80
N PRO A 191 -21.41 51.61 4.01
CA PRO A 191 -21.13 52.78 3.16
C PRO A 191 -22.20 52.97 2.08
N GLU A 192 -22.42 54.22 1.67
CA GLU A 192 -23.35 54.61 0.60
C GLU A 192 -22.91 54.13 -0.81
#